data_AF-A0A7W6GU02-F1
#
_entry.id   AF-A0A7W6GU02-F1
#
_cell.length_a   1.000
_cell.length_b   1.000
_cell.length_c   1.000
_cell.angle_alpha   90.00
_cell.angle_beta   90.00
_cell.angle_gamma   90.00
#
_symmetry.space_group_name_H-M   'P 1'
#
loop_
_entity.id
_entity.type
_entity.pdbx_description
1 polymer ?
#
loop_
_entity_poly.entity_id
_entity_poly.type
_entity_poly.pdbx_seq_one_letter_code
_entity_poly.pdbx_strand_id
1 'polypeptide(L)'
;MSDMTPRIHDVRYNAVEQCFEALVTLHTPGGRVRVASQFDAPMTTDFEAASRGLLNAALIGLSDRSALKSREMRKPIMPPRRVGDMSHAA
;
A
#
# COMPACT_ATOMS: atom_id res chain seq x y z
N MET A 1 -15.74 5.47 -8.09
CA MET A 1 -14.63 4.51 -8.36
C MET A 1 -13.64 4.67 -7.22
N SER A 2 -13.24 3.60 -6.53
CA SER A 2 -12.18 3.71 -5.49
C SER A 2 -10.90 4.16 -6.19
N ASP A 3 -10.22 5.18 -5.67
CA ASP A 3 -8.93 5.65 -6.16
C ASP A 3 -7.97 4.46 -6.23
N MET A 4 -7.73 3.96 -7.45
CA MET A 4 -6.83 2.84 -7.70
C MET A 4 -5.39 3.33 -7.91
N THR A 5 -5.21 4.66 -7.85
CA THR A 5 -3.94 5.36 -8.02
C THR A 5 -2.98 4.98 -6.90
N PRO A 6 -1.83 4.35 -7.21
CA PRO A 6 -0.77 4.11 -6.25
C PRO A 6 -0.25 5.44 -5.69
N ARG A 7 0.18 5.44 -4.42
CA ARG A 7 0.87 6.59 -3.83
C ARG A 7 2.26 6.18 -3.38
N ILE A 8 3.27 6.94 -3.81
CA ILE A 8 4.66 6.76 -3.39
C ILE A 8 4.95 7.79 -2.30
N HIS A 9 5.50 7.34 -1.18
CA HIS A 9 5.83 8.19 -0.03
C HIS A 9 7.34 8.23 0.19
N ASP A 10 7.85 9.43 0.49
CA ASP A 10 9.21 9.67 1.00
C ASP A 10 10.31 8.95 0.21
N VAL A 11 10.37 9.19 -1.11
CA VAL A 11 11.43 8.65 -1.98
C VAL A 11 12.79 9.15 -1.47
N ARG A 12 13.65 8.20 -1.10
CA ARG A 12 15.02 8.47 -0.64
C ARG A 12 16.03 7.73 -1.50
N TYR A 13 17.26 8.25 -1.54
CA TYR A 13 18.38 7.58 -2.18
C TYR A 13 19.31 7.00 -1.12
N ASN A 14 19.62 5.72 -1.21
CA ASN A 14 20.62 5.04 -0.41
C ASN A 14 21.91 4.93 -1.24
N ALA A 15 22.90 5.77 -0.90
CA ALA A 15 24.15 5.84 -1.65
C ALA A 15 25.09 4.64 -1.41
N VAL A 16 24.91 3.90 -0.31
CA VAL A 16 25.73 2.72 0.00
C VAL A 16 25.36 1.56 -0.92
N GLU A 17 24.07 1.34 -1.13
CA GLU A 17 23.54 0.28 -2.02
C GLU A 17 23.24 0.77 -3.44
N GLN A 18 23.41 2.07 -3.70
CA GLN A 18 23.11 2.72 -4.98
C GLN A 18 21.69 2.44 -5.48
N CYS A 19 20.71 2.71 -4.62
CA CYS A 19 19.31 2.41 -4.90
C CYS A 19 18.39 3.54 -4.42
N PHE A 20 17.21 3.63 -5.04
CA PHE A 20 16.09 4.39 -4.52
C PHE A 20 15.24 3.50 -3.62
N GLU A 21 14.74 4.07 -2.54
CA GLU A 21 13.85 3.40 -1.62
C GLU A 21 12.62 4.26 -1.35
N ALA A 22 11.46 3.62 -1.20
CA ALA A 22 10.24 4.31 -0.84
C ALA A 22 9.24 3.36 -0.19
N LEU A 23 8.22 3.95 0.43
CA LEU A 23 7.04 3.21 0.86
C LEU A 23 5.91 3.45 -0.13
N VAL A 24 5.47 2.39 -0.82
CA VAL A 24 4.43 2.48 -1.84
C VAL A 24 3.11 1.98 -1.28
N THR A 25 2.08 2.81 -1.33
CA THR A 25 0.70 2.43 -0.98
C THR A 25 -0.06 2.01 -2.23
N LEU A 26 -0.44 0.73 -2.26
CA LEU A 26 -1.31 0.12 -3.26
C LEU A 26 -2.74 0.02 -2.73
N HIS A 27 -3.71 0.39 -3.56
CA HIS A 27 -5.13 0.26 -3.25
C HIS A 27 -5.65 -1.06 -3.83
N THR A 28 -5.97 -2.03 -2.96
CA THR A 28 -6.48 -3.35 -3.36
C THR A 28 -7.95 -3.50 -2.96
N PRO A 29 -8.70 -4.46 -3.53
CA PRO A 29 -10.07 -4.75 -3.08
C PRO A 29 -10.17 -5.05 -1.58
N GLY A 30 -9.14 -5.67 -0.99
CA GLY A 30 -9.04 -6.00 0.44
C GLY A 30 -8.55 -4.86 1.35
N GLY A 31 -8.43 -3.63 0.82
CA GLY A 31 -7.92 -2.47 1.55
C GLY A 31 -6.56 -1.99 1.06
N ARG A 32 -5.96 -1.07 1.82
CA ARG A 32 -4.67 -0.47 1.46
C ARG A 32 -3.54 -1.39 1.88
N VAL A 33 -2.55 -1.55 1.01
CA VAL A 33 -1.32 -2.29 1.30
C VAL A 33 -0.15 -1.36 1.12
N ARG A 34 0.67 -1.23 2.15
CA ARG A 34 1.93 -0.48 2.10
C ARG A 34 3.07 -1.48 1.94
N VAL A 35 3.87 -1.31 0.89
CA VAL A 35 4.98 -2.20 0.54
C VAL A 35 6.27 -1.39 0.60
N ALA A 36 7.25 -1.86 1.36
CA ALA A 36 8.60 -1.30 1.31
C ALA A 36 9.23 -1.69 -0.02
N SER A 37 9.76 -0.72 -0.77
CA SER A 37 10.22 -0.95 -2.14
C SER A 37 11.58 -0.32 -2.35
N GLN A 38 12.41 -1.04 -3.10
CA GLN A 38 13.76 -0.64 -3.49
C GLN A 38 13.90 -0.79 -5.01
N PHE A 39 14.64 0.13 -5.62
CA PHE A 39 14.93 0.13 -7.04
C PHE A 39 16.40 0.51 -7.27
N ASP A 40 17.19 -0.45 -7.73
CA ASP A 40 18.61 -0.27 -7.99
C ASP A 40 18.82 0.60 -9.24
N ALA A 41 19.40 1.78 -9.03
CA ALA A 41 19.63 2.77 -10.07
C ALA A 41 20.60 3.87 -9.58
N PRO A 42 21.37 4.50 -10.47
CA PRO A 42 22.26 5.60 -10.08
C PRO A 42 21.48 6.83 -9.59
N MET A 43 22.10 7.66 -8.74
CA MET A 43 21.46 8.89 -8.21
C MET A 43 21.04 9.89 -9.30
N THR A 44 21.64 9.78 -10.49
CA THR A 44 21.32 10.60 -11.67
C THR A 44 20.06 10.18 -12.40
N THR A 45 19.43 9.05 -12.00
CA THR A 45 18.17 8.59 -12.58
C THR A 45 17.07 9.62 -12.32
N ASP A 46 16.26 9.87 -13.36
CA ASP A 46 15.17 10.82 -13.25
C ASP A 46 14.09 10.31 -12.26
N PHE A 47 13.43 11.27 -11.61
CA PHE A 47 12.45 10.96 -10.59
C PHE A 47 11.28 10.11 -11.11
N GLU A 48 10.88 10.28 -12.37
CA GLU A 48 9.76 9.54 -12.95
C GLU A 48 10.15 8.08 -13.18
N ALA A 49 11.35 7.81 -13.70
CA ALA A 49 11.90 6.47 -13.85
C ALA A 49 12.10 5.80 -12.50
N ALA A 50 12.66 6.50 -11.51
CA ALA A 50 12.80 5.98 -10.15
C ALA A 50 11.43 5.61 -9.56
N SER A 51 10.44 6.50 -9.71
CA SER A 51 9.06 6.27 -9.25
C SER A 51 8.42 5.05 -9.93
N ARG A 52 8.61 4.86 -11.24
CA ARG A 52 8.14 3.68 -11.97
C ARG A 52 8.82 2.40 -11.48
N GLY A 53 10.13 2.44 -11.25
CA GLY A 53 10.89 1.32 -10.71
C GLY A 53 10.38 0.90 -9.33
N LEU A 54 10.20 1.86 -8.42
CA LEU A 54 9.65 1.65 -7.08
C LEU A 54 8.22 1.09 -7.11
N LEU A 55 7.38 1.59 -8.02
CA LEU A 55 6.02 1.06 -8.19
C LEU A 55 6.04 -0.39 -8.67
N ASN A 56 6.88 -0.71 -9.65
CA ASN A 56 7.01 -2.08 -10.14
C ASN A 56 7.50 -3.03 -9.03
N ALA A 57 8.50 -2.61 -8.24
CA ALA A 57 8.96 -3.37 -7.08
C ALA A 57 7.84 -3.60 -6.06
N ALA A 58 7.00 -2.59 -5.80
CA ALA A 58 5.84 -2.73 -4.91
C ALA A 58 4.80 -3.73 -5.44
N LEU A 59 4.53 -3.72 -6.74
CA LEU A 59 3.60 -4.65 -7.39
C LEU A 59 4.10 -6.10 -7.30
N ILE A 60 5.40 -6.33 -7.48
CA ILE A 60 6.03 -7.64 -7.30
C ILE A 60 5.96 -8.05 -5.81
N GLY A 61 6.30 -7.16 -4.88
CA GLY A 61 6.24 -7.43 -3.44
C GLY A 61 4.82 -7.67 -2.90
N LEU A 62 3.78 -7.20 -3.61
CA LEU A 62 2.40 -7.45 -3.22
C LEU A 62 2.06 -8.95 -3.27
N SER A 63 2.52 -9.67 -4.29
CA SER A 63 2.30 -11.11 -4.47
C SER A 63 3.32 -11.97 -3.69
N ASP A 64 4.48 -11.44 -3.36
CA ASP A 64 5.51 -12.13 -2.57
C ASP A 64 5.12 -12.22 -1.08
N ARG A 65 5.13 -13.43 -0.50
CA ARG A 65 4.84 -13.65 0.93
C ARG A 65 5.99 -13.27 1.85
N SER A 66 7.22 -13.20 1.34
CA SER A 66 8.41 -12.83 2.11
C SER A 66 8.63 -11.33 2.21
N ALA A 67 8.02 -10.55 1.30
CA ALA A 67 8.13 -9.10 1.29
C ALA A 67 7.52 -8.45 2.55
N LEU A 68 8.23 -7.47 3.10
CA LEU A 68 7.75 -6.65 4.20
C LEU A 68 6.61 -5.73 3.73
N LYS A 69 5.40 -5.98 4.25
CA LYS A 69 4.21 -5.21 3.92
C LYS A 69 3.27 -5.06 5.11
N SER A 70 2.60 -3.92 5.17
CA SER A 70 1.53 -3.66 6.13
C SER A 70 0.19 -3.57 5.40
N ARG A 71 -0.86 -4.15 5.99
CA ARG A 71 -2.21 -4.13 5.43
C ARG A 71 -3.16 -3.42 6.37
N GLU A 72 -3.78 -2.36 5.86
CA GLU A 72 -4.90 -1.72 6.51
C GLU A 72 -6.18 -2.30 5.91
N MET A 73 -6.85 -3.16 6.69
CA MET A 73 -8.13 -3.73 6.28
C MET A 73 -9.19 -2.62 6.26
N ARG A 74 -10.09 -2.67 5.26
CA ARG A 74 -11.31 -1.87 5.33
C ARG A 74 -12.08 -2.30 6.57
N LYS A 75 -12.26 -1.39 7.52
CA LYS A 75 -13.13 -1.63 8.67
C LYS A 75 -14.53 -1.96 8.11
N PRO A 76 -15.16 -3.08 8.49
CA PRO A 76 -16.53 -3.33 8.09
C PRO A 76 -17.37 -2.15 8.55
N ILE A 77 -18.17 -1.57 7.66
CA ILE A 77 -19.22 -0.64 8.08
C ILE A 77 -20.22 -1.51 8.83
N MET A 78 -20.05 -1.61 10.15
CA MET A 78 -21.02 -2.30 10.98
C MET A 78 -22.29 -1.45 10.96
N PRO A 79 -23.44 -1.98 10.51
CA PRO A 79 -24.68 -1.22 10.59
C PRO A 79 -24.92 -0.88 12.07
N PRO A 80 -25.51 0.30 12.38
CA PRO A 80 -25.85 0.63 13.76
C PRO A 80 -26.69 -0.52 14.33
N ARG A 81 -26.30 -1.06 15.48
CA ARG A 81 -27.11 -2.04 16.22
C ARG A 81 -28.49 -1.40 16.39
N ARG A 82 -29.53 -1.99 15.80
CA ARG A 82 -30.91 -1.65 16.15
C ARG A 82 -31.09 -2.04 17.61
N VAL A 83 -31.07 -1.06 18.50
CA VAL A 83 -31.54 -1.21 19.88
C VAL A 83 -33.06 -1.21 19.79
N GLY A 84 -33.68 -2.39 19.80
CA GLY A 84 -35.13 -2.50 19.84
C GLY A 84 -35.66 -3.68 19.06
N ASP A 85 -35.50 -4.88 19.63
CA ASP A 85 -36.51 -5.94 19.52
C ASP A 85 -36.56 -6.61 20.90
N MET A 86 -37.09 -5.86 21.87
CA MET A 86 -37.56 -6.42 23.14
C MET A 86 -39.09 -6.43 23.13
N SER A 87 -39.63 -7.64 23.02
CA SER A 87 -40.89 -8.11 23.63
C SER A 87 -42.23 -7.50 23.22
N HIS A 88 -43.09 -8.33 22.61
CA HIS A 88 -44.31 -8.75 23.31
C HIS A 88 -44.80 -10.10 22.78
N ALA A 89 -44.61 -11.14 23.59
CA ALA A 89 -45.42 -12.35 23.49
C ALA A 89 -46.66 -12.12 24.38
N ALA A 90 -47.84 -12.17 23.78
CA ALA A 90 -49.12 -12.25 24.45
C ALA A 90 -49.71 -13.65 24.23
#